data_AF-A0A7Y9IB60-F1
#
_entry.id   AF-A0A7Y9IB60-F1
#
_cell.length_a   1.000
_cell.length_b   1.000
_cell.length_c   1.000
_cell.angle_alpha   90.00
_cell.angle_beta   90.00
_cell.angle_gamma   90.00
#
_symmetry.space_group_name_H-M   'P 1'
#
loop_
_entity.id
_entity.type
_entity.pdbx_description
1 polymer ?
#
loop_
_entity_poly.entity_id
_entity_poly.type
_entity_poly.pdbx_seq_one_letter_code
_entity_poly.pdbx_strand_id
1 'polypeptide(L)'
;MRRFYDIPSEVVRPGEPFDDDHRARRLAWVIGRPDGRHRGWETPEQAAARFQAGLDDLPGEVVVATHGMVLTAWLVARGVVAAGTEAGSFWTGLAFPDVVTTDR
;
A
#
# COMPACT_ATOMS: atom_id res chain seq x y z
N MET A 1 30.46 -1.33 -27.68
CA MET A 1 29.58 -0.15 -27.70
C MET A 1 28.23 -0.58 -27.12
N ARG A 2 27.95 -0.27 -25.84
CA ARG A 2 26.73 -0.70 -25.13
C ARG A 2 25.56 0.18 -25.56
N ARG A 3 24.48 -0.43 -26.06
CA ARG A 3 23.17 0.22 -26.15
C ARG A 3 22.49 0.04 -24.80
N PHE A 4 22.23 1.15 -24.11
CA PHE A 4 21.32 1.17 -22.98
C PHE A 4 19.90 1.02 -23.53
N TYR A 5 19.19 0.00 -23.07
CA TYR A 5 17.75 -0.07 -23.24
C TYR A 5 17.14 0.91 -22.23
N ASP A 6 16.56 1.97 -22.75
CA ASP A 6 15.65 2.84 -22.01
C ASP A 6 14.37 2.03 -21.78
N ILE A 7 14.25 1.39 -20.62
CA ILE A 7 12.99 0.80 -20.19
C ILE A 7 12.35 1.89 -19.32
N PRO A 8 11.30 2.59 -19.78
CA PRO A 8 10.56 3.45 -18.89
C PRO A 8 9.81 2.53 -17.93
N SER A 9 10.35 2.34 -16.72
CA SER A 9 9.66 1.67 -15.62
C SER A 9 8.54 2.55 -15.03
N GLU A 10 8.36 3.75 -15.56
CA GLU A 10 7.31 4.67 -15.16
C GLU A 10 6.00 4.28 -15.84
N VAL A 11 5.08 3.75 -15.05
CA VAL A 11 3.71 3.48 -15.50
C VAL A 11 2.99 4.82 -15.66
N VAL A 12 2.99 5.36 -16.88
CA VAL A 12 2.16 6.53 -17.22
C VAL A 12 0.72 6.05 -17.41
N ARG A 13 -0.19 6.48 -16.53
CA ARG A 13 -1.64 6.23 -16.67
C ARG A 13 -2.37 7.52 -16.98
N PRO A 14 -2.75 7.78 -18.25
CA PRO A 14 -3.46 8.99 -18.63
C PRO A 14 -4.78 9.10 -17.86
N GLY A 15 -4.97 10.19 -17.12
CA GLY A 15 -6.15 10.42 -16.27
C GLY A 15 -6.05 9.83 -14.86
N GLU A 16 -4.99 9.09 -14.52
CA GLU A 16 -4.66 8.81 -13.14
C GLU A 16 -4.12 10.10 -12.52
N PRO A 17 -4.70 10.60 -11.42
CA PRO A 17 -4.28 11.85 -10.84
C PRO A 17 -2.98 11.60 -10.08
N PHE A 18 -1.86 11.58 -10.81
CA PHE A 18 -0.51 11.82 -10.30
C PHE A 18 -0.28 13.32 -10.07
N ASP A 19 -1.35 14.09 -9.89
CA ASP A 19 -1.25 15.47 -9.43
C ASP A 19 -0.62 15.53 -8.03
N ASP A 20 -0.20 16.72 -7.62
CA ASP A 20 0.52 16.97 -6.36
C ASP A 20 -0.24 16.48 -5.10
N ASP A 21 -1.54 16.20 -5.22
CA ASP A 21 -2.41 15.79 -4.12
C ASP A 21 -2.53 14.25 -3.99
N HIS A 22 -1.86 13.46 -4.84
CA HIS A 22 -1.87 12.00 -4.75
C HIS A 22 -1.37 11.49 -3.40
N ARG A 23 -0.34 12.12 -2.82
CA ARG A 23 0.21 11.73 -1.52
C ARG A 23 -0.79 12.01 -0.38
N ALA A 24 -1.47 13.15 -0.44
CA ALA A 24 -2.45 13.54 0.56
C ALA A 24 -3.72 12.66 0.51
N ARG A 25 -4.20 12.30 -0.69
CA ARG A 25 -5.28 11.31 -0.85
C ARG A 25 -4.90 9.96 -0.25
N ARG A 26 -3.73 9.43 -0.64
CA ARG A 26 -3.23 8.15 -0.11
C ARG A 26 -3.07 8.17 1.41
N LEU A 27 -2.56 9.27 1.97
CA LEU A 27 -2.47 9.45 3.41
C LEU A 27 -3.86 9.42 4.06
N ALA A 28 -4.83 10.18 3.53
CA ALA A 28 -6.19 10.22 4.02
C ALA A 28 -6.84 8.83 4.04
N TRP A 29 -6.60 8.04 2.98
CA TRP A 29 -7.02 6.64 2.92
C TRP A 29 -6.35 5.79 4.01
N VAL A 30 -5.02 5.86 4.15
CA VAL A 30 -4.25 5.06 5.12
C VAL A 30 -4.66 5.35 6.56
N ILE A 31 -4.93 6.62 6.90
CA ILE A 31 -5.32 7.00 8.27
C ILE A 31 -6.81 6.76 8.56
N GLY A 32 -7.55 6.10 7.65
CA GLY A 32 -8.98 5.82 7.83
C GLY A 32 -9.87 7.06 7.74
N ARG A 33 -9.48 8.08 6.97
CA ARG A 33 -10.26 9.30 6.72
C ARG A 33 -10.49 9.54 5.22
N PRO A 34 -11.04 8.57 4.48
CA PRO A 34 -11.38 8.78 3.07
C PRO A 34 -12.45 9.87 2.92
N ASP A 35 -12.41 10.57 1.80
CA ASP A 35 -13.37 11.61 1.42
C ASP A 35 -13.94 11.35 0.02
N GLY A 36 -14.67 12.33 -0.54
CA GLY A 36 -15.29 12.20 -1.86
C GLY A 36 -14.33 11.87 -3.00
N ARG A 37 -13.03 12.14 -2.85
CA ARG A 37 -11.98 11.80 -3.85
C ARG A 37 -11.68 10.30 -3.89
N HIS A 38 -12.12 9.54 -2.88
CA HIS A 38 -11.93 8.10 -2.75
C HIS A 38 -13.14 7.30 -3.22
N ARG A 39 -14.08 7.94 -3.92
CA ARG A 39 -15.25 7.25 -4.46
C ARG A 39 -14.81 6.11 -5.39
N GLY A 40 -15.28 4.90 -5.10
CA GLY A 40 -14.97 3.71 -5.87
C GLY A 40 -13.65 3.03 -5.50
N TRP A 41 -12.90 3.56 -4.55
CA TRP A 41 -11.74 2.87 -4.00
C TRP A 41 -12.21 1.79 -3.01
N GLU A 42 -11.47 0.69 -2.91
CA GLU A 42 -11.61 -0.23 -1.78
C GLU A 42 -11.34 0.52 -0.47
N THR A 43 -12.03 0.17 0.61
CA THR A 43 -11.67 0.67 1.94
C THR A 43 -10.39 -0.02 2.45
N PRO A 44 -9.70 0.55 3.45
CA PRO A 44 -8.56 -0.13 4.10
C PRO A 44 -8.90 -1.54 4.58
N GLU A 45 -10.08 -1.75 5.14
CA GLU A 45 -10.56 -3.05 5.63
C GLU A 45 -10.76 -4.04 4.47
N GLN A 46 -11.34 -3.58 3.35
CA GLN A 46 -11.53 -4.40 2.16
C GLN A 46 -10.18 -4.82 1.55
N ALA A 47 -9.24 -3.89 1.44
CA ALA A 47 -7.90 -4.17 0.92
C ALA A 47 -7.14 -5.14 1.85
N ALA A 48 -7.23 -4.97 3.16
CA ALA A 48 -6.63 -5.87 4.15
C ALA A 48 -7.23 -7.28 4.08
N ALA A 49 -8.55 -7.40 4.00
CA ALA A 49 -9.23 -8.69 3.87
C ALA A 49 -8.85 -9.40 2.58
N ARG A 50 -8.81 -8.68 1.44
CA ARG A 50 -8.37 -9.24 0.15
C ARG A 50 -6.91 -9.68 0.19
N PHE A 51 -6.05 -8.92 0.87
CA PHE A 51 -4.65 -9.29 1.05
C PHE A 51 -4.51 -10.56 1.91
N GLN A 52 -5.20 -10.64 3.05
CA GLN A 52 -5.20 -11.82 3.92
C GLN A 52 -5.69 -13.08 3.19
N ALA A 53 -6.80 -12.98 2.45
CA ALA A 53 -7.32 -14.10 1.67
C ALA A 53 -6.28 -14.68 0.69
N GLY A 54 -5.47 -13.81 0.06
CA GLY A 54 -4.37 -14.26 -0.80
C GLY A 54 -3.22 -14.94 -0.05
N LEU A 55 -3.01 -14.61 1.22
CA LEU A 55 -2.01 -15.28 2.07
C LEU A 55 -2.51 -16.63 2.60
N ASP A 56 -3.81 -16.74 2.88
CA ASP A 56 -4.43 -17.96 3.40
C ASP A 56 -4.30 -19.14 2.41
N ASP A 57 -4.27 -18.84 1.11
CA ASP A 57 -4.09 -19.83 0.04
C ASP A 57 -2.64 -20.32 -0.12
N LEU A 58 -1.67 -19.71 0.58
CA LEU A 58 -0.26 -20.03 0.43
C LEU A 58 0.27 -20.89 1.60
N PRO A 59 0.88 -22.05 1.34
CA PRO A 59 1.46 -22.88 2.39
C PRO A 59 2.81 -22.31 2.85
N GLY A 60 3.16 -22.56 4.12
CA GLY A 60 4.50 -22.29 4.64
C GLY A 60 4.84 -20.80 4.82
N GLU A 61 6.13 -20.50 4.95
CA GLU A 61 6.66 -19.14 5.04
C GLU A 61 6.73 -18.51 3.64
N VAL A 62 6.30 -17.26 3.52
CA VAL A 62 6.19 -16.57 2.22
C VAL A 62 6.81 -15.18 2.28
N VAL A 63 7.38 -14.76 1.15
CA VAL A 63 7.83 -13.38 0.92
C VAL A 63 6.90 -12.75 -0.10
N VAL A 64 6.25 -11.65 0.28
CA VAL A 64 5.24 -10.99 -0.55
C VAL A 64 5.71 -9.58 -0.90
N ALA A 65 5.92 -9.32 -2.19
CA ALA A 65 6.11 -7.96 -2.69
C ALA A 65 4.74 -7.27 -2.82
N THR A 66 4.53 -6.17 -2.11
CA THR A 66 3.25 -5.44 -2.07
C THR A 66 3.45 -3.92 -2.05
N HIS A 67 2.35 -3.18 -2.12
CA HIS A 67 2.36 -1.73 -1.99
C HIS A 67 2.25 -1.33 -0.52
N GLY A 68 2.99 -0.29 -0.12
CA GLY A 68 3.02 0.19 1.26
C GLY A 68 1.63 0.46 1.86
N MET A 69 0.68 1.01 1.09
CA MET A 69 -0.68 1.26 1.57
C MET A 69 -1.42 -0.04 1.96
N VAL A 70 -1.30 -1.08 1.14
CA VAL A 70 -1.96 -2.38 1.40
C VAL A 70 -1.30 -3.07 2.58
N LEU A 71 0.04 -3.03 2.65
CA LEU A 71 0.79 -3.54 3.81
C LEU A 71 0.35 -2.84 5.09
N THR A 72 0.28 -1.51 5.11
CA THR A 72 -0.15 -0.73 6.29
C THR A 72 -1.58 -1.08 6.69
N ALA A 73 -2.52 -1.13 5.74
CA ALA A 73 -3.90 -1.50 6.03
C ALA A 73 -4.02 -2.91 6.64
N TRP A 74 -3.24 -3.87 6.12
CA TRP A 74 -3.20 -5.22 6.65
C TRP A 74 -2.60 -5.30 8.06
N LEU A 75 -1.51 -4.58 8.32
CA LEU A 75 -0.91 -4.51 9.67
C LEU A 75 -1.84 -3.84 10.69
N VAL A 76 -2.62 -2.84 10.26
CA VAL A 76 -3.68 -2.24 11.09
C VAL A 76 -4.79 -3.25 11.38
N ALA A 77 -5.26 -3.99 10.37
CA ALA A 77 -6.28 -5.01 10.57
C ALA A 77 -5.83 -6.14 11.52
N ARG A 78 -4.54 -6.46 11.55
CA ARG A 78 -3.94 -7.42 12.51
C ARG A 78 -3.65 -6.82 13.89
N GLY A 79 -3.81 -5.52 14.08
CA GLY A 79 -3.51 -4.83 15.33
C GLY A 79 -2.01 -4.66 15.62
N VAL A 80 -1.15 -4.83 14.60
CA VAL A 80 0.31 -4.62 14.71
C VAL A 80 0.66 -3.14 14.67
N VAL A 81 -0.12 -2.36 13.91
CA VAL A 81 0.00 -0.89 13.80
C VAL A 81 -1.33 -0.28 14.21
N ALA A 82 -1.35 0.76 15.05
CA ALA A 82 -2.62 1.39 15.39
C ALA A 82 -3.20 2.18 14.22
N ALA A 83 -4.53 2.22 14.12
CA ALA A 83 -5.23 3.03 13.12
C ALA A 83 -4.98 4.54 13.31
N GLY A 84 -5.28 5.34 12.29
CA GLY A 84 -5.17 6.80 12.35
C GLY A 84 -3.73 7.29 12.14
N THR A 85 -3.27 8.22 12.98
CA THR A 85 -1.97 8.91 12.81
C THR A 85 -0.78 7.95 12.82
N GLU A 86 -0.86 6.86 13.59
CA GLU A 86 0.22 5.86 13.66
C GLU A 86 0.36 5.10 12.34
N ALA A 87 -0.75 4.61 11.76
CA ALA A 87 -0.78 4.05 10.42
C ALA A 87 -0.19 5.01 9.37
N GLY A 88 -0.56 6.29 9.44
CA GLY A 88 -0.01 7.32 8.57
C GLY A 88 1.51 7.48 8.72
N SER A 89 2.01 7.47 9.96
CA SER A 89 3.44 7.61 10.27
C SER A 89 4.25 6.39 9.84
N PHE A 90 3.70 5.19 10.04
CA PHE A 90 4.29 3.95 9.54
C PHE A 90 4.41 4.00 8.01
N TRP A 91 3.33 4.30 7.31
CA TRP A 91 3.31 4.34 5.84
C TRP A 91 4.28 5.39 5.27
N THR A 92 4.34 6.58 5.84
CA THR A 92 5.25 7.64 5.37
C THR A 92 6.72 7.36 5.69
N GLY A 93 7.00 6.51 6.68
CA GLY A 93 8.34 6.10 7.08
C GLY A 93 8.96 4.97 6.25
N LEU A 94 8.15 4.26 5.44
CA LEU A 94 8.64 3.16 4.60
C LEU A 94 9.66 3.66 3.55
N ALA A 95 10.79 2.95 3.43
CA ALA A 95 11.73 3.13 2.33
C ALA A 95 11.27 2.42 1.04
N PHE A 96 11.92 2.70 -0.10
CA PHE A 96 11.69 1.92 -1.33
C PHE A 96 13.00 1.32 -1.87
N PRO A 97 13.20 -0.01 -1.75
CA PRO A 97 12.36 -0.99 -1.05
C PRO A 97 12.55 -0.94 0.47
N ASP A 98 11.56 -1.49 1.20
CA ASP A 98 11.63 -1.75 2.64
C ASP A 98 11.19 -3.20 2.94
N VAL A 99 11.62 -3.76 4.06
CA VAL A 99 11.32 -5.14 4.48
C VAL A 99 10.69 -5.12 5.86
N VAL A 100 9.49 -5.69 5.96
CA VAL A 100 8.76 -5.87 7.22
C VAL A 100 8.55 -7.36 7.45
N THR A 101 8.94 -7.82 8.64
CA THR A 101 8.73 -9.21 9.08
C THR A 101 7.57 -9.25 10.07
N THR A 102 6.67 -10.19 9.89
CA THR A 102 5.55 -10.45 10.82
C THR A 102 5.47 -11.93 11.13
N ASP A 103 4.88 -12.26 12.26
CA ASP A 103 4.34 -13.61 12.48
C ASP A 103 3.10 -13.85 11.61
N ARG A 104 2.61 -15.09 11.61
CA ARG A 104 1.34 -15.46 10.97
C ARG A 104 0.18 -15.08 11.87
#